data_AF-A0A271IUB0-F1
#
_entry.id   AF-A0A271IUB0-F1
#
_cell.length_a   1.000
_cell.length_b   1.000
_cell.length_c   1.000
_cell.angle_alpha   90.00
_cell.angle_beta   90.00
_cell.angle_gamma   90.00
#
_symmetry.space_group_name_H-M   'P 1'
#
loop_
_entity.id
_entity.type
_entity.pdbx_description
1 polymer ?
#
loop_
_entity_poly.entity_id
_entity_poly.type
_entity_poly.pdbx_seq_one_letter_code
_entity_poly.pdbx_strand_id
1 'polypeptide(L)'
;MPTPSPLVLAVALTKGGTGKTTTAANLAAELAALFQERDGDAARRVLLVDADPQDQLAGALGVDPEAAVASPGLSGVLSASEAGRPARAVEAVVADVRPGLDVCPAGDALATESSRLGADPAAGLLAVGDAIEALAEAVRGDAPLVVVDVPPGWGPLALGVLAASDVVLAPVSLQPLALQALGTFVGHLGGVQRTRQRFGGERLPLLLQIVPTMFDSRPVAHGQVLEAIRAAAAEIDRGDGAAPVVAEPVPQSVRVQEAAALGRTVREHARSGHGSAAAYVALAERVAADLDL
;
A
#
# COMPACT_ATOMS: atom_id res chain seq x y z
N MET A 1 24.39 5.20 -14.92
CA MET A 1 23.88 6.16 -13.91
C MET A 1 23.09 5.35 -12.91
N PRO A 2 23.10 5.67 -11.60
CA PRO A 2 22.19 4.98 -10.67
C PRO A 2 20.77 5.16 -11.22
N THR A 3 20.04 4.05 -11.34
CA THR A 3 18.60 4.07 -11.60
C THR A 3 17.95 4.93 -10.50
N PRO A 4 17.02 5.84 -10.84
CA PRO A 4 16.33 6.60 -9.81
C PRO A 4 15.61 5.62 -8.88
N SER A 5 15.79 5.79 -7.56
CA SER A 5 15.09 4.98 -6.55
C SER A 5 13.59 4.97 -6.81
N PRO A 6 12.92 3.81 -6.66
CA PRO A 6 11.49 3.70 -6.91
C PRO A 6 10.69 4.61 -5.99
N LEU A 7 9.54 5.10 -6.44
CA LEU A 7 8.59 5.77 -5.57
C LEU A 7 7.81 4.71 -4.79
N VAL A 8 7.81 4.79 -3.47
CA VAL A 8 7.17 3.82 -2.58
C VAL A 8 5.95 4.45 -1.88
N LEU A 9 4.77 3.90 -2.16
CA LEU A 9 3.50 4.26 -1.58
C LEU A 9 3.02 3.16 -0.63
N ALA A 10 2.95 3.45 0.66
CA ALA A 10 2.38 2.53 1.65
C ALA A 10 0.88 2.78 1.85
N VAL A 11 0.09 1.70 1.83
CA VAL A 11 -1.32 1.72 2.23
C VAL A 11 -1.41 1.24 3.67
N ALA A 12 -1.50 2.17 4.62
CA ALA A 12 -1.30 1.89 6.03
C ALA A 12 -2.34 2.54 6.95
N LEU A 13 -2.88 1.73 7.84
CA LEU A 13 -3.58 2.12 9.06
C LEU A 13 -3.56 0.94 10.02
N THR A 14 -3.07 1.14 11.24
CA THR A 14 -2.72 0.02 12.13
C THR A 14 -3.92 -0.64 12.82
N LYS A 15 -5.14 -0.18 12.53
CA LYS A 15 -6.39 -0.85 12.90
C LYS A 15 -6.73 -1.90 11.84
N GLY A 16 -7.16 -3.08 12.28
CA GLY A 16 -7.68 -4.12 11.37
C GLY A 16 -9.02 -3.73 10.74
N GLY A 17 -9.32 -4.25 9.55
CA GLY A 17 -10.63 -4.09 8.91
C GLY A 17 -10.95 -2.69 8.37
N THR A 18 -9.95 -1.86 8.10
CA THR A 18 -10.16 -0.50 7.57
C THR A 18 -10.15 -0.42 6.04
N GLY A 19 -9.99 -1.56 5.37
CA GLY A 19 -9.94 -1.65 3.91
C GLY A 19 -8.56 -1.42 3.29
N LYS A 20 -7.47 -1.71 4.01
CA LYS A 20 -6.08 -1.60 3.49
C LYS A 20 -5.84 -2.44 2.25
N THR A 21 -5.86 -3.77 2.38
CA THR A 21 -5.71 -4.73 1.28
C THR A 21 -6.63 -4.44 0.11
N THR A 22 -7.90 -4.14 0.40
CA THR A 22 -8.88 -3.76 -0.62
C THR A 22 -8.47 -2.47 -1.35
N THR A 23 -8.01 -1.47 -0.63
CA THR A 23 -7.58 -0.19 -1.21
C THR A 23 -6.28 -0.37 -1.99
N ALA A 24 -5.30 -1.11 -1.46
CA ALA A 24 -4.03 -1.39 -2.13
C ALA A 24 -4.27 -2.14 -3.45
N ALA A 25 -5.06 -3.22 -3.42
CA ALA A 25 -5.39 -4.01 -4.60
C ALA A 25 -6.10 -3.19 -5.69
N ASN A 26 -7.17 -2.46 -5.32
CA ASN A 26 -7.92 -1.68 -6.31
C ASN A 26 -7.11 -0.48 -6.80
N LEU A 27 -6.47 0.28 -5.91
CA LEU A 27 -5.64 1.41 -6.30
C LEU A 27 -4.50 1.00 -7.25
N ALA A 28 -3.78 -0.07 -6.95
CA ALA A 28 -2.68 -0.52 -7.78
C ALA A 28 -3.14 -0.94 -9.18
N ALA A 29 -4.27 -1.65 -9.28
CA ALA A 29 -4.86 -2.02 -10.56
C ALA A 29 -5.36 -0.80 -11.36
N GLU A 30 -5.96 0.17 -10.69
CA GLU A 30 -6.44 1.42 -11.31
C GLU A 30 -5.29 2.31 -11.79
N LEU A 31 -4.21 2.42 -11.01
CA LEU A 31 -2.99 3.14 -11.41
C LEU A 31 -2.30 2.45 -12.60
N ALA A 32 -2.19 1.13 -12.58
CA ALA A 32 -1.62 0.37 -13.70
C ALA A 32 -2.45 0.59 -14.98
N ALA A 33 -3.77 0.50 -14.89
CA ALA A 33 -4.65 0.78 -16.02
C ALA A 33 -4.51 2.23 -16.51
N LEU A 34 -4.46 3.21 -15.60
CA LEU A 34 -4.29 4.62 -15.93
C LEU A 34 -2.97 4.88 -16.68
N PHE A 35 -1.86 4.30 -16.22
CA PHE A 35 -0.56 4.44 -16.90
C PHE A 35 -0.58 3.78 -18.28
N GLN A 36 -1.16 2.57 -18.39
CA GLN A 36 -1.32 1.88 -19.68
C GLN A 36 -2.18 2.69 -20.66
N GLU A 37 -3.26 3.29 -20.19
CA GLU A 37 -4.13 4.15 -21.01
C GLU A 37 -3.42 5.43 -21.50
N ARG A 38 -2.52 6.00 -20.68
CA ARG A 38 -1.78 7.22 -21.01
C ARG A 38 -0.59 6.96 -21.94
N ASP A 39 0.18 5.92 -21.66
CA ASP A 39 1.54 5.77 -22.19
C ASP A 39 1.75 4.46 -22.99
N GLY A 40 0.76 3.56 -23.03
CA GLY A 40 0.81 2.31 -23.77
C GLY A 40 2.02 1.44 -23.41
N ASP A 41 2.82 1.04 -24.40
CA ASP A 41 4.00 0.20 -24.19
C ASP A 41 5.10 0.88 -23.35
N ALA A 42 5.09 2.21 -23.27
CA ALA A 42 6.04 2.99 -22.47
C ALA A 42 5.57 3.23 -21.02
N ALA A 43 4.40 2.71 -20.65
CA ALA A 43 3.79 2.93 -19.35
C ALA A 43 4.66 2.40 -18.21
N ARG A 44 4.79 3.24 -17.17
CA ARG A 44 5.33 2.84 -15.89
C ARG A 44 4.53 1.65 -15.34
N ARG A 45 5.25 0.67 -14.79
CA ARG A 45 4.63 -0.47 -14.11
C ARG A 45 4.31 -0.15 -12.66
N VAL A 46 3.29 -0.83 -12.13
CA VAL A 46 2.96 -0.85 -10.71
C VAL A 46 3.37 -2.20 -10.15
N LEU A 47 4.18 -2.18 -9.09
CA LEU A 47 4.45 -3.36 -8.27
C LEU A 47 3.66 -3.25 -6.99
N LEU A 48 2.81 -4.24 -6.73
CA LEU A 48 2.07 -4.35 -5.49
C LEU A 48 2.71 -5.41 -4.58
N VAL A 49 3.15 -5.00 -3.40
CA VAL A 49 3.82 -5.87 -2.42
C VAL A 49 2.87 -6.14 -1.25
N ASP A 50 2.64 -7.41 -0.94
CA ASP A 50 1.95 -7.84 0.27
C ASP A 50 2.96 -7.95 1.42
N ALA A 51 2.87 -7.05 2.38
CA ALA A 51 3.68 -7.10 3.60
C ALA A 51 2.87 -7.64 4.79
N ASP A 52 1.62 -8.09 4.60
CA ASP A 52 0.81 -8.68 5.64
C ASP A 52 1.06 -10.20 5.71
N PRO A 53 1.55 -10.75 6.83
CA PRO A 53 1.72 -12.20 6.99
C PRO A 53 0.43 -13.02 6.85
N GLN A 54 -0.75 -12.39 6.76
CA GLN A 54 -2.00 -13.06 6.43
C GLN A 54 -2.17 -13.38 4.93
N ASP A 55 -1.32 -12.83 4.06
CA ASP A 55 -1.22 -13.13 2.61
C ASP A 55 -2.57 -13.10 1.87
N GLN A 56 -3.36 -12.04 2.12
CA GLN A 56 -4.71 -11.93 1.55
C GLN A 56 -4.72 -11.26 0.18
N LEU A 57 -3.65 -10.54 -0.18
CA LEU A 57 -3.62 -9.66 -1.34
C LEU A 57 -3.61 -10.42 -2.66
N ALA A 58 -2.75 -11.43 -2.77
CA ALA A 58 -2.60 -12.23 -3.98
C ALA A 58 -3.92 -12.95 -4.34
N GLY A 59 -4.55 -13.57 -3.34
CA GLY A 59 -5.86 -14.20 -3.50
C GLY A 59 -6.96 -13.21 -3.89
N ALA A 60 -6.97 -12.01 -3.28
CA ALA A 60 -7.94 -10.96 -3.62
C ALA A 60 -7.83 -10.45 -5.07
N LEU A 61 -6.65 -10.58 -5.68
CA LEU A 61 -6.39 -10.25 -7.08
C LEU A 61 -6.49 -11.44 -8.04
N GLY A 62 -6.79 -12.64 -7.54
CA GLY A 62 -6.95 -13.84 -8.36
C GLY A 62 -5.63 -14.34 -8.92
N VAL A 63 -4.51 -14.10 -8.23
CA VAL A 63 -3.23 -14.73 -8.57
C VAL A 63 -3.41 -16.25 -8.52
N ASP A 64 -2.90 -16.93 -9.55
CA ASP A 64 -2.95 -18.38 -9.62
C ASP A 64 -2.29 -19.00 -8.37
N PRO A 65 -2.95 -19.92 -7.65
CA PRO A 65 -2.39 -20.50 -6.44
C PRO A 65 -1.06 -21.23 -6.64
N GLU A 66 -0.84 -21.88 -7.80
CA GLU A 66 0.44 -22.55 -8.07
C GLU A 66 1.54 -21.52 -8.29
N ALA A 67 1.25 -20.43 -9.01
CA ALA A 67 2.18 -19.31 -9.18
C ALA A 67 2.49 -18.60 -7.85
N ALA A 68 1.48 -18.39 -6.99
CA ALA A 68 1.66 -17.80 -5.66
C ALA A 68 2.55 -18.68 -4.77
N VAL A 69 2.34 -20.00 -4.76
CA VAL A 69 3.16 -20.96 -4.00
C VAL A 69 4.57 -21.10 -4.57
N ALA A 70 4.74 -21.00 -5.89
CA ALA A 70 6.05 -21.03 -6.52
C ALA A 70 6.88 -19.76 -6.22
N SER A 71 6.20 -18.65 -5.92
CA SER A 71 6.86 -17.40 -5.53
C SER A 71 7.38 -17.49 -4.08
N PRO A 72 8.66 -17.19 -3.83
CA PRO A 72 9.17 -17.02 -2.48
C PRO A 72 8.59 -15.77 -1.76
N GLY A 73 7.94 -14.87 -2.49
CA GLY A 73 7.35 -13.63 -1.98
C GLY A 73 8.34 -12.71 -1.25
N LEU A 74 7.80 -11.74 -0.52
CA LEU A 74 8.58 -10.82 0.32
C LEU A 74 9.41 -11.59 1.34
N SER A 75 8.86 -12.68 1.90
CA SER A 75 9.55 -13.51 2.89
C SER A 75 10.91 -14.02 2.38
N GLY A 76 10.97 -14.59 1.17
CA GLY A 76 12.22 -15.12 0.64
C GLY A 76 13.21 -14.04 0.18
N VAL A 77 12.74 -12.84 -0.18
CA VAL A 77 13.64 -11.70 -0.42
C VAL A 77 14.33 -11.27 0.87
N LEU A 78 13.57 -11.16 1.97
CA LEU A 78 14.11 -10.82 3.30
C LEU A 78 15.12 -11.87 3.80
N SER A 79 14.83 -13.17 3.62
CA SER A 79 15.76 -14.24 3.99
C SER A 79 17.02 -14.28 3.11
N ALA A 80 16.92 -13.90 1.83
CA ALA A 80 18.06 -13.86 0.91
C ALA A 80 19.02 -12.70 1.22
N SER A 81 18.46 -11.52 1.51
CA SER A 81 19.22 -10.32 1.87
C SER A 81 20.10 -10.56 3.11
N GLU A 82 19.55 -11.16 4.17
CA GLU A 82 20.31 -11.51 5.38
C GLU A 82 21.50 -12.43 5.09
N ALA A 83 21.29 -13.43 4.22
CA ALA A 83 22.32 -14.41 3.91
C ALA A 83 23.41 -13.88 2.96
N GLY A 84 23.39 -12.58 2.62
CA GLY A 84 24.30 -11.97 1.65
C GLY A 84 24.19 -12.61 0.26
N ARG A 85 23.04 -13.22 -0.05
CA ARG A 85 22.79 -13.88 -1.33
C ARG A 85 22.18 -12.87 -2.31
N PRO A 86 22.47 -12.98 -3.63
CA PRO A 86 21.79 -12.15 -4.61
C PRO A 86 20.28 -12.33 -4.46
N ALA A 87 19.56 -11.21 -4.50
CA ALA A 87 18.13 -11.17 -4.22
C ALA A 87 17.39 -12.13 -5.16
N ARG A 88 16.53 -13.00 -4.61
CA ARG A 88 15.53 -13.76 -5.37
C ARG A 88 14.36 -12.87 -5.81
N ALA A 89 14.57 -11.57 -5.92
CA ALA A 89 13.52 -10.58 -6.12
C ALA A 89 12.75 -10.82 -7.42
N VAL A 90 13.43 -11.26 -8.50
CA VAL A 90 12.77 -11.64 -9.75
C VAL A 90 11.85 -12.84 -9.57
N GLU A 91 12.28 -13.88 -8.86
CA GLU A 91 11.47 -15.07 -8.58
C GLU A 91 10.29 -14.76 -7.65
N ALA A 92 10.46 -13.78 -6.76
CA ALA A 92 9.45 -13.35 -5.80
C ALA A 92 8.28 -12.60 -6.44
N VAL A 93 8.45 -12.07 -7.64
CA VAL A 93 7.42 -11.29 -8.34
C VAL A 93 6.61 -12.18 -9.26
N VAL A 94 5.30 -12.21 -9.05
CA VAL A 94 4.34 -12.74 -10.02
C VAL A 94 3.99 -11.62 -11.00
N ALA A 95 4.50 -11.75 -12.22
CA ALA A 95 4.37 -10.73 -13.25
C ALA A 95 3.00 -10.76 -13.95
N ASP A 96 2.59 -9.60 -14.48
CA ASP A 96 1.42 -9.42 -15.35
C ASP A 96 0.11 -10.01 -14.79
N VAL A 97 -0.11 -9.86 -13.48
CA VAL A 97 -1.39 -10.25 -12.84
C VAL A 97 -2.55 -9.51 -13.50
N ARG A 98 -2.31 -8.25 -13.89
CA ARG A 98 -3.10 -7.45 -14.84
C ARG A 98 -2.11 -6.67 -15.74
N PRO A 99 -2.54 -6.13 -16.90
CA PRO A 99 -1.66 -5.30 -17.73
C PRO A 99 -1.01 -4.15 -16.92
N GLY A 100 0.32 -4.13 -16.88
CA GLY A 100 1.10 -3.15 -16.14
C GLY A 100 1.16 -3.33 -14.61
N LEU A 101 0.54 -4.39 -14.06
CA LEU A 101 0.52 -4.70 -12.63
C LEU A 101 1.23 -6.02 -12.33
N ASP A 102 2.27 -5.93 -11.51
CA ASP A 102 2.98 -7.06 -10.92
C ASP A 102 2.66 -7.19 -9.43
N VAL A 103 2.75 -8.40 -8.88
CA VAL A 103 2.46 -8.66 -7.46
C VAL A 103 3.61 -9.43 -6.82
N CYS A 104 4.09 -8.96 -5.66
CA CYS A 104 4.94 -9.72 -4.76
C CYS A 104 4.07 -10.19 -3.58
N PRO A 105 3.72 -11.49 -3.48
CA PRO A 105 2.95 -12.04 -2.35
C PRO A 105 3.78 -12.00 -1.05
N ALA A 106 3.15 -12.25 0.09
CA ALA A 106 3.83 -12.23 1.38
C ALA A 106 4.87 -13.37 1.49
N GLY A 107 4.45 -14.57 1.08
CA GLY A 107 5.21 -15.82 1.23
C GLY A 107 5.08 -16.43 2.62
N ASP A 108 5.09 -17.76 2.68
CA ASP A 108 4.73 -18.57 3.86
C ASP A 108 5.48 -18.22 5.15
N ALA A 109 6.73 -17.78 5.03
CA ALA A 109 7.61 -17.51 6.18
C ALA A 109 7.57 -16.06 6.67
N LEU A 110 6.71 -15.19 6.11
CA LEU A 110 6.76 -13.75 6.41
C LEU A 110 6.55 -13.43 7.89
N ALA A 111 5.72 -14.18 8.60
CA ALA A 111 5.53 -14.02 10.05
C ALA A 111 6.83 -14.28 10.85
N THR A 112 7.58 -15.31 10.46
CA THR A 112 8.87 -15.65 11.05
C THR A 112 9.91 -14.58 10.74
N GLU A 113 9.99 -14.14 9.48
CA GLU A 113 10.86 -13.04 9.07
C GLU A 113 10.55 -11.74 9.83
N SER A 114 9.27 -11.40 9.99
CA SER A 114 8.85 -10.24 10.79
C SER A 114 9.36 -10.31 12.23
N SER A 115 9.38 -11.50 12.82
CA SER A 115 9.83 -11.69 14.20
C SER A 115 11.35 -11.52 14.29
N ARG A 116 12.09 -12.01 13.28
CA ARG A 116 13.54 -11.86 13.14
C ARG A 116 13.94 -10.40 12.97
N LEU A 117 13.25 -9.64 12.12
CA LEU A 117 13.48 -8.20 11.93
C LEU A 117 13.35 -7.39 13.23
N GLY A 118 12.56 -7.87 14.19
CA GLY A 118 12.40 -7.25 15.50
C GLY A 118 13.54 -7.50 16.48
N ALA A 119 14.43 -8.48 16.21
CA ALA A 119 15.55 -8.80 17.08
C ALA A 119 16.64 -7.71 17.06
N ASP A 120 16.84 -7.07 15.91
CA ASP A 120 17.61 -5.85 15.74
C ASP A 120 16.78 -4.84 14.94
N PRO A 121 16.09 -3.89 15.60
CA PRO A 121 15.22 -2.95 14.92
C PRO A 121 15.92 -2.10 13.87
N ALA A 122 17.18 -1.71 14.06
CA ALA A 122 17.87 -0.86 13.10
C ALA A 122 18.20 -1.64 11.82
N ALA A 123 18.76 -2.84 11.97
CA ALA A 123 19.02 -3.74 10.85
C ALA A 123 17.71 -4.16 10.17
N GLY A 124 16.63 -4.38 10.93
CA GLY A 124 15.33 -4.75 10.41
C GLY A 124 14.71 -3.68 9.50
N LEU A 125 14.81 -2.40 9.89
CA LEU A 125 14.35 -1.29 9.04
C LEU A 125 15.11 -1.23 7.71
N LEU A 126 16.43 -1.41 7.75
CA LEU A 126 17.28 -1.42 6.55
C LEU A 126 16.94 -2.60 5.64
N ALA A 127 16.84 -3.81 6.21
CA ALA A 127 16.54 -5.02 5.46
C ALA A 127 15.20 -4.94 4.71
N VAL A 128 14.18 -4.29 5.29
CA VAL A 128 12.90 -4.07 4.59
C VAL A 128 13.04 -3.07 3.45
N GLY A 129 13.81 -1.99 3.64
CA GLY A 129 14.14 -1.04 2.58
C GLY A 129 14.86 -1.71 1.41
N ASP A 130 15.94 -2.43 1.70
CA ASP A 130 16.73 -3.16 0.71
C ASP A 130 15.89 -4.19 -0.05
N ALA A 131 14.96 -4.87 0.64
CA ALA A 131 14.05 -5.82 0.00
C ALA A 131 13.08 -5.13 -0.96
N ILE A 132 12.52 -3.97 -0.59
CA ILE A 132 11.63 -3.19 -1.46
C ILE A 132 12.38 -2.66 -2.68
N GLU A 133 13.60 -2.15 -2.50
CA GLU A 133 14.46 -1.70 -3.61
C GLU A 133 14.79 -2.84 -4.56
N ALA A 134 15.22 -3.99 -4.04
CA ALA A 134 15.51 -5.17 -4.85
C ALA A 134 14.28 -5.67 -5.62
N LEU A 135 13.09 -5.63 -5.01
CA LEU A 135 11.82 -5.96 -5.66
C LEU A 135 11.48 -4.98 -6.78
N ALA A 136 11.72 -3.68 -6.59
CA ALA A 136 11.50 -2.69 -7.63
C ALA A 136 12.45 -2.88 -8.83
N GLU A 137 13.72 -3.21 -8.57
CA GLU A 137 14.71 -3.50 -9.62
C GLU A 137 14.39 -4.78 -10.41
N ALA A 138 13.65 -5.71 -9.81
CA ALA A 138 13.23 -6.95 -10.45
C ALA A 138 12.06 -6.76 -11.45
N VAL A 139 11.34 -5.65 -11.35
CA VAL A 139 10.22 -5.32 -12.24
C VAL A 139 10.75 -4.83 -13.58
N ARG A 140 10.08 -5.21 -14.67
CA ARG A 140 10.47 -4.77 -16.01
C ARG A 140 10.22 -3.27 -16.21
N GLY A 141 11.08 -2.62 -16.99
CA GLY A 141 10.95 -1.19 -17.30
C GLY A 141 11.60 -0.30 -16.25
N ASP A 142 11.55 1.01 -16.48
CA ASP A 142 12.26 1.97 -15.66
C ASP A 142 11.39 2.46 -14.49
N ALA A 143 11.94 2.36 -13.28
CA ALA A 143 11.38 2.91 -12.04
C ALA A 143 9.88 2.60 -11.85
N PRO A 144 9.49 1.38 -11.43
CA PRO A 144 8.08 1.11 -11.11
C PRO A 144 7.59 2.00 -9.95
N LEU A 145 6.27 2.21 -9.90
CA LEU A 145 5.62 2.65 -8.66
C LEU A 145 5.44 1.41 -7.76
N VAL A 146 5.97 1.47 -6.54
CA VAL A 146 5.77 0.38 -5.57
C VAL A 146 4.63 0.76 -4.64
N VAL A 147 3.57 -0.05 -4.61
CA VAL A 147 2.47 0.04 -3.64
C VAL A 147 2.64 -1.08 -2.63
N VAL A 148 2.59 -0.79 -1.34
CA VAL A 148 2.75 -1.80 -0.27
C VAL A 148 1.50 -1.89 0.59
N ASP A 149 0.90 -3.08 0.69
CA ASP A 149 -0.16 -3.37 1.66
C ASP A 149 0.46 -3.64 3.04
N VAL A 150 0.26 -2.71 3.97
CA VAL A 150 0.95 -2.73 5.27
C VAL A 150 0.14 -3.56 6.29
N PRO A 151 0.77 -4.46 7.06
CA PRO A 151 0.08 -5.27 8.06
C PRO A 151 -0.60 -4.41 9.14
N PRO A 152 -1.62 -4.94 9.83
CA PRO A 152 -2.15 -4.30 11.02
C PRO A 152 -1.09 -4.24 12.15
N GLY A 153 -1.22 -3.25 13.04
CA GLY A 153 -0.29 -3.05 14.15
C GLY A 153 1.01 -2.30 13.79
N TRP A 154 1.95 -2.27 14.75
CA TRP A 154 3.21 -1.52 14.69
C TRP A 154 4.43 -2.45 14.75
N GLY A 155 4.32 -3.62 14.13
CA GLY A 155 5.39 -4.61 14.11
C GLY A 155 6.58 -4.18 13.24
N PRO A 156 7.69 -4.95 13.26
CA PRO A 156 8.89 -4.65 12.49
C PRO A 156 8.64 -4.45 10.99
N LEU A 157 7.77 -5.26 10.37
CA LEU A 157 7.40 -5.08 8.95
C LEU A 157 6.69 -3.74 8.72
N ALA A 158 5.68 -3.41 9.54
CA ALA A 158 4.96 -2.15 9.39
C ALA A 158 5.89 -0.93 9.54
N LEU A 159 6.79 -0.97 10.52
CA LEU A 159 7.78 0.09 10.74
C LEU A 159 8.81 0.15 9.61
N GLY A 160 9.28 -1.00 9.12
CA GLY A 160 10.22 -1.10 8.01
C GLY A 160 9.63 -0.55 6.71
N VAL A 161 8.40 -0.92 6.37
CA VAL A 161 7.70 -0.42 5.19
C VAL A 161 7.46 1.07 5.30
N LEU A 162 6.91 1.55 6.43
CA LEU A 162 6.68 2.98 6.64
C LEU A 162 7.98 3.76 6.61
N ALA A 163 9.07 3.21 7.14
CA ALA A 163 10.37 3.82 6.98
C ALA A 163 10.70 3.87 5.48
N ALA A 164 10.71 2.76 4.75
CA ALA A 164 11.07 2.72 3.33
C ALA A 164 10.14 3.52 2.38
N SER A 165 9.01 4.03 2.86
CA SER A 165 8.01 4.72 2.03
C SER A 165 8.31 6.20 1.82
N ASP A 166 7.99 6.71 0.63
CA ASP A 166 7.96 8.15 0.33
C ASP A 166 6.62 8.77 0.74
N VAL A 167 5.53 8.05 0.50
CA VAL A 167 4.18 8.52 0.79
C VAL A 167 3.32 7.43 1.39
N VAL A 168 2.31 7.86 2.14
CA VAL A 168 1.38 7.00 2.86
C VAL A 168 -0.05 7.40 2.51
N LEU A 169 -0.85 6.40 2.16
CA LEU A 169 -2.31 6.50 2.12
C LEU A 169 -2.89 5.82 3.35
N ALA A 170 -3.81 6.47 4.04
CA ALA A 170 -4.46 5.95 5.23
C ALA A 170 -5.94 5.63 5.00
N PRO A 171 -6.31 4.37 4.71
CA PRO A 171 -7.70 3.94 4.64
C PRO A 171 -8.32 3.93 6.03
N VAL A 172 -9.31 4.79 6.28
CA VAL A 172 -9.99 4.96 7.56
C VAL A 172 -11.45 4.56 7.44
N SER A 173 -11.86 3.49 8.12
CA SER A 173 -13.28 3.11 8.19
C SER A 173 -14.05 4.08 9.09
N LEU A 174 -15.25 4.48 8.66
CA LEU A 174 -16.08 5.49 9.33
C LEU A 174 -16.87 4.97 10.55
N GLN A 175 -16.25 4.04 11.27
CA GLN A 175 -16.78 3.42 12.48
C GLN A 175 -16.48 4.26 13.73
N PRO A 176 -17.13 3.95 14.87
CA PRO A 176 -16.69 4.49 16.16
C PRO A 176 -15.17 4.31 16.36
N LEU A 177 -14.53 5.31 16.93
CA LEU A 177 -13.07 5.40 17.15
C LEU A 177 -12.20 5.63 15.90
N ALA A 178 -12.78 5.97 14.74
CA ALA A 178 -12.02 6.32 13.53
C ALA A 178 -10.96 7.42 13.79
N LEU A 179 -11.38 8.52 14.42
CA LEU A 179 -10.49 9.65 14.75
C LEU A 179 -9.37 9.26 15.72
N GLN A 180 -9.67 8.41 16.71
CA GLN A 180 -8.66 7.94 17.64
C GLN A 180 -7.61 7.10 16.92
N ALA A 181 -8.04 6.19 16.03
CA ALA A 181 -7.13 5.38 15.24
C ALA A 181 -6.26 6.23 14.32
N LEU A 182 -6.84 7.24 13.65
CA LEU A 182 -6.12 8.19 12.82
C LEU A 182 -5.10 9.01 13.64
N GLY A 183 -5.50 9.55 14.78
CA GLY A 183 -4.61 10.33 15.65
C GLY A 183 -3.41 9.52 16.17
N THR A 184 -3.66 8.28 16.63
CA THR A 184 -2.58 7.36 17.02
C THR A 184 -1.65 7.07 15.84
N PHE A 185 -2.22 6.87 14.65
CA PHE A 185 -1.44 6.62 13.44
C PHE A 185 -0.52 7.78 13.08
N VAL A 186 -1.03 9.00 13.05
CA VAL A 186 -0.26 10.22 12.75
C VAL A 186 0.87 10.41 13.76
N GLY A 187 0.60 10.23 15.06
CA GLY A 187 1.62 10.37 16.09
C GLY A 187 2.78 9.38 15.93
N HIS A 188 2.47 8.13 15.58
CA HIS A 188 3.48 7.09 15.34
C HIS A 188 4.22 7.29 14.01
N LEU A 189 3.53 7.72 12.94
CA LEU A 189 4.16 8.09 11.68
C LEU A 189 5.19 9.20 11.89
N GLY A 190 4.86 10.22 12.68
CA GLY A 190 5.82 11.25 13.09
C GLY A 190 7.03 10.68 13.85
N GLY A 191 6.86 9.58 14.58
CA GLY A 191 7.95 8.82 15.18
C GLY A 191 8.87 8.19 14.14
N VAL A 192 8.30 7.55 13.11
CA VAL A 192 9.05 6.97 11.99
C VAL A 192 9.83 8.05 11.24
N GLN A 193 9.20 9.19 10.94
CA GLN A 193 9.85 10.34 10.29
C GLN A 193 11.07 10.82 11.09
N ARG A 194 10.93 11.01 12.42
CA ARG A 194 12.06 11.39 13.29
C ARG A 194 13.18 10.35 13.30
N THR A 195 12.83 9.07 13.29
CA THR A 195 13.83 7.98 13.22
C THR A 195 14.59 8.04 11.90
N ARG A 196 13.93 8.17 10.74
CA ARG A 196 14.60 8.31 9.45
C ARG A 196 15.53 9.52 9.38
N GLN A 197 15.08 10.68 9.87
CA GLN A 197 15.92 11.87 9.93
C GLN A 197 17.23 11.63 10.70
N ARG A 198 17.17 10.91 11.83
CA ARG A 198 18.37 10.58 12.63
C ARG A 198 19.36 9.68 11.88
N PHE A 199 18.87 8.85 10.97
CA PHE A 199 19.69 7.97 10.13
C PHE A 199 20.03 8.60 8.77
N GLY A 200 19.85 9.92 8.60
CA GLY A 200 20.23 10.63 7.38
C GLY A 200 19.30 10.41 6.19
N GLY A 201 18.08 9.91 6.42
CA GLY A 201 17.09 9.74 5.37
C GLY A 201 16.65 11.08 4.79
N GLU A 202 16.89 11.28 3.49
CA GLU A 202 16.54 12.52 2.77
C GLU A 202 15.04 12.62 2.45
N ARG A 203 14.35 11.47 2.38
CA ARG A 203 12.89 11.38 2.13
C ARG A 203 12.18 10.77 3.33
N LEU A 204 11.13 11.46 3.76
CA LEU A 204 10.30 11.06 4.89
C LEU A 204 8.94 10.60 4.39
N PRO A 205 8.35 9.56 5.00
CA PRO A 205 7.03 9.11 4.62
C PRO A 205 6.01 10.21 4.92
N LEU A 206 5.44 10.83 3.89
CA LEU A 206 4.42 11.86 4.04
C LEU A 206 3.03 11.21 4.03
N LEU A 207 2.17 11.57 4.99
CA LEU A 207 0.76 11.20 4.91
C LEU A 207 0.12 11.99 3.76
N LEU A 208 0.07 11.40 2.57
CA LEU A 208 -0.40 12.06 1.36
C LEU A 208 -1.91 12.25 1.40
N GLN A 209 -2.64 11.15 1.63
CA GLN A 209 -4.08 11.19 1.71
C GLN A 209 -4.66 10.28 2.79
N ILE A 210 -5.79 10.70 3.33
CA ILE A 210 -6.70 9.90 4.14
C ILE A 210 -7.82 9.44 3.21
N VAL A 211 -8.08 8.14 3.18
CA VAL A 211 -9.10 7.53 2.31
C VAL A 211 -10.25 7.04 3.19
N PRO A 212 -11.37 7.76 3.29
CA PRO A 212 -12.53 7.28 4.04
C PRO A 212 -13.11 6.04 3.35
N THR A 213 -13.22 4.93 4.06
CA THR A 213 -13.72 3.67 3.52
C THR A 213 -15.03 3.25 4.17
N MET A 214 -15.76 2.38 3.47
CA MET A 214 -17.02 1.79 3.92
C MET A 214 -18.07 2.86 4.28
N PHE A 215 -18.13 3.93 3.48
CA PHE A 215 -19.10 5.00 3.71
C PHE A 215 -20.53 4.55 3.38
N ASP A 216 -21.46 4.90 4.25
CA ASP A 216 -22.88 4.65 4.08
C ASP A 216 -23.57 5.99 4.35
N SER A 217 -24.33 6.47 3.38
CA SER A 217 -25.01 7.75 3.48
C SER A 217 -26.30 7.70 4.32
N ARG A 218 -26.77 6.51 4.68
CA ARG A 218 -28.02 6.34 5.47
C ARG A 218 -27.84 6.76 6.93
N PRO A 219 -26.76 6.36 7.64
CA PRO A 219 -26.55 6.80 9.02
C PRO A 219 -25.91 8.19 9.04
N VAL A 220 -26.57 9.14 9.71
CA VAL A 220 -26.03 10.50 9.95
C VAL A 220 -24.64 10.46 10.60
N ALA A 221 -24.38 9.45 11.42
CA ALA A 221 -23.10 9.23 12.09
C ALA A 221 -21.92 9.12 11.11
N HIS A 222 -22.07 8.46 9.96
CA HIS A 222 -20.97 8.33 8.99
C HIS A 222 -20.59 9.71 8.40
N GLY A 223 -21.60 10.55 8.12
CA GLY A 223 -21.37 11.94 7.69
C GLY A 223 -20.67 12.77 8.77
N GLN A 224 -21.08 12.65 10.03
CA GLN A 224 -20.44 13.35 11.14
C GLN A 224 -18.97 12.93 11.35
N VAL A 225 -18.69 11.62 11.25
CA VAL A 225 -17.31 11.11 11.36
C VAL A 225 -16.47 11.58 10.18
N LEU A 226 -17.01 11.59 8.95
CA LEU A 226 -16.32 12.10 7.77
C LEU A 226 -15.93 13.58 7.93
N GLU A 227 -16.87 14.43 8.37
CA GLU A 227 -16.59 15.85 8.61
C GLU A 227 -15.57 16.05 9.73
N ALA A 228 -15.62 15.24 10.78
CA ALA A 228 -14.62 15.29 11.84
C ALA A 228 -13.23 14.85 11.36
N ILE A 229 -13.14 13.86 10.45
CA ILE A 229 -11.88 13.47 9.81
C ILE A 229 -11.34 14.61 8.96
N ARG A 230 -12.20 15.30 8.19
CA ARG A 230 -11.80 16.48 7.40
C ARG A 230 -11.25 17.60 8.28
N ALA A 231 -11.93 17.91 9.39
CA ALA A 231 -11.45 18.89 10.35
C ALA A 231 -10.11 18.47 10.98
N ALA A 232 -9.97 17.22 11.41
CA ALA A 232 -8.73 16.71 12.00
C ALA A 232 -7.57 16.70 10.98
N ALA A 233 -7.86 16.35 9.71
CA ALA A 233 -6.88 16.35 8.62
C ALA A 233 -6.29 17.74 8.38
N ALA A 234 -7.11 18.79 8.45
CA ALA A 234 -6.65 20.18 8.26
C ALA A 234 -5.66 20.64 9.33
N GLU A 235 -5.68 20.03 10.53
CA GLU A 235 -4.77 20.34 11.63
C GLU A 235 -3.48 19.50 11.63
N ILE A 236 -3.38 18.51 10.74
CA ILE A 236 -2.20 17.66 10.60
C ILE A 236 -1.22 18.30 9.62
N ASP A 237 0.03 18.48 10.04
CA ASP A 237 1.14 18.70 9.10
C ASP A 237 1.71 17.34 8.68
N ARG A 238 1.67 17.02 7.38
CA ARG A 238 2.17 15.73 6.87
C ARG A 238 3.69 15.64 6.82
N GLY A 239 4.41 16.72 7.14
CA GLY A 239 5.88 16.77 7.23
C GLY A 239 6.53 17.79 6.30
N ASP A 240 5.76 18.49 5.48
CA ASP A 240 6.21 19.49 4.51
C ASP A 240 5.43 20.81 4.60
N GLY A 241 4.70 21.03 5.69
CA GLY A 241 3.88 22.22 5.91
C GLY A 241 2.51 22.18 5.23
N ALA A 242 2.15 21.07 4.57
CA ALA A 242 0.82 20.87 4.00
C ALA A 242 -0.01 19.86 4.81
N ALA A 243 -1.32 20.00 4.73
CA ALA A 243 -2.25 19.03 5.28
C ALA A 243 -2.40 17.80 4.36
N PRO A 244 -2.64 16.60 4.92
CA PRO A 244 -3.06 15.45 4.14
C PRO A 244 -4.39 15.72 3.44
N VAL A 245 -4.51 15.28 2.19
CA VAL A 245 -5.78 15.37 1.45
C VAL A 245 -6.77 14.36 2.00
N VAL A 246 -8.03 14.72 2.17
CA VAL A 246 -9.10 13.74 2.41
C VAL A 246 -9.75 13.39 1.08
N ALA A 247 -9.57 12.14 0.64
CA ALA A 247 -10.14 11.65 -0.61
C ALA A 247 -11.68 11.56 -0.53
N GLU A 248 -12.31 11.43 -1.70
CA GLU A 248 -13.73 11.08 -1.77
C GLU A 248 -13.99 9.74 -1.09
N PRO A 249 -15.06 9.61 -0.31
CA PRO A 249 -15.31 8.41 0.48
C PRO A 249 -15.65 7.22 -0.42
N VAL A 250 -14.98 6.08 -0.20
CA VAL A 250 -15.31 4.82 -0.86
C VAL A 250 -16.60 4.25 -0.24
N PRO A 251 -17.70 4.11 -1.01
CA PRO A 251 -18.96 3.60 -0.48
C PRO A 251 -18.85 2.15 0.00
N GLN A 252 -19.57 1.82 1.05
CA GLN A 252 -19.80 0.45 1.50
C GLN A 252 -20.58 -0.30 0.42
N SER A 253 -20.00 -1.38 -0.10
CA SER A 253 -20.66 -2.21 -1.11
C SER A 253 -20.30 -3.67 -0.94
N VAL A 254 -21.31 -4.53 -1.03
CA VAL A 254 -21.14 -5.98 -1.12
C VAL A 254 -20.34 -6.38 -2.36
N ARG A 255 -20.38 -5.57 -3.43
CA ARG A 255 -19.63 -5.82 -4.67
C ARG A 255 -18.13 -5.78 -4.46
N VAL A 256 -17.64 -4.96 -3.52
CA VAL A 256 -16.22 -4.92 -3.19
C VAL A 256 -15.78 -6.23 -2.53
N GLN A 257 -16.61 -6.78 -1.64
CA GLN A 257 -16.34 -8.06 -0.97
C GLN A 257 -16.44 -9.24 -1.94
N GLU A 258 -17.49 -9.27 -2.76
CA GLU A 258 -17.66 -10.28 -3.81
C GLU A 258 -16.51 -10.26 -4.82
N ALA A 259 -16.05 -9.07 -5.23
CA ALA A 259 -14.95 -8.94 -6.17
C ALA A 259 -13.67 -9.59 -5.63
N ALA A 260 -13.28 -9.27 -4.40
CA ALA A 260 -12.10 -9.86 -3.76
C ALA A 260 -12.24 -11.39 -3.63
N ALA A 261 -13.42 -11.90 -3.26
CA ALA A 261 -13.67 -13.34 -3.16
C ALA A 261 -13.58 -14.07 -4.51
N LEU A 262 -13.75 -13.34 -5.62
CA LEU A 262 -13.65 -13.85 -6.99
C LEU A 262 -12.29 -13.57 -7.64
N GLY A 263 -11.32 -13.00 -6.89
CA GLY A 263 -10.01 -12.62 -7.42
C GLY A 263 -10.07 -11.46 -8.41
N ARG A 264 -11.02 -10.54 -8.23
CA ARG A 264 -11.29 -9.42 -9.14
C ARG A 264 -11.22 -8.09 -8.44
N THR A 265 -10.87 -7.03 -9.18
CA THR A 265 -11.08 -5.66 -8.72
C THR A 265 -12.57 -5.33 -8.73
N VAL A 266 -12.98 -4.31 -7.99
CA VAL A 266 -14.38 -3.86 -8.01
C VAL A 266 -14.78 -3.37 -9.40
N ARG A 267 -13.85 -2.79 -10.17
CA ARG A 267 -14.10 -2.33 -11.55
C ARG A 267 -14.40 -3.50 -12.48
N GLU A 268 -13.73 -4.63 -12.32
CA GLU A 268 -13.95 -5.85 -13.11
C GLU A 268 -15.25 -6.57 -12.76
N HIS A 269 -15.67 -6.53 -11.49
CA HIS A 269 -16.84 -7.26 -11.01
C HIS A 269 -18.13 -6.44 -11.05
N ALA A 270 -18.07 -5.15 -10.73
CA ALA A 270 -19.26 -4.31 -10.64
C ALA A 270 -19.71 -3.81 -12.01
N ARG A 271 -20.99 -3.39 -12.10
CA ARG A 271 -21.51 -2.72 -13.31
C ARG A 271 -20.79 -1.39 -13.51
N SER A 272 -20.65 -0.97 -14.76
CA SER A 272 -20.10 0.34 -15.12
C SER A 272 -20.83 1.46 -14.36
N GLY A 273 -20.06 2.41 -13.81
CA GLY A 273 -20.59 3.52 -13.01
C GLY A 273 -20.95 3.15 -11.56
N HIS A 274 -20.64 1.94 -11.08
CA HIS A 274 -20.85 1.59 -9.67
C HIS A 274 -19.99 2.47 -8.74
N GLY A 275 -20.59 3.00 -7.67
CA GLY A 275 -19.97 4.02 -6.81
C GLY A 275 -18.58 3.65 -6.25
N SER A 276 -18.40 2.45 -5.71
CA SER A 276 -17.09 2.01 -5.20
C SER A 276 -16.03 1.84 -6.29
N ALA A 277 -16.43 1.48 -7.52
CA ALA A 277 -15.48 1.42 -8.63
C ALA A 277 -15.06 2.83 -9.02
N ALA A 278 -16.03 3.73 -9.27
CA ALA A 278 -15.77 5.14 -9.57
C ALA A 278 -14.90 5.84 -8.50
N ALA A 279 -15.11 5.52 -7.22
CA ALA A 279 -14.30 6.05 -6.13
C ALA A 279 -12.82 5.62 -6.22
N TYR A 280 -12.53 4.36 -6.57
CA TYR A 280 -11.14 3.92 -6.76
C TYR A 280 -10.50 4.48 -8.03
N VAL A 281 -11.27 4.69 -9.10
CA VAL A 281 -10.79 5.42 -10.29
C VAL A 281 -10.36 6.84 -9.91
N ALA A 282 -11.25 7.58 -9.24
CA ALA A 282 -10.98 8.95 -8.82
C ALA A 282 -9.80 9.02 -7.83
N LEU A 283 -9.66 8.01 -6.95
CA LEU A 283 -8.52 7.90 -6.05
C LEU A 283 -7.21 7.73 -6.84
N ALA A 284 -7.18 6.84 -7.84
CA ALA A 284 -5.99 6.61 -8.66
C ALA A 284 -5.59 7.85 -9.47
N GLU A 285 -6.56 8.49 -10.12
CA GLU A 285 -6.34 9.76 -10.85
C GLU A 285 -5.78 10.85 -9.94
N ARG A 286 -6.33 10.97 -8.72
CA ARG A 286 -5.88 11.96 -7.75
C ARG A 286 -4.48 11.64 -7.20
N VAL A 287 -4.20 10.39 -6.87
CA VAL A 287 -2.88 9.95 -6.41
C VAL A 287 -1.83 10.19 -7.49
N ALA A 288 -2.14 9.86 -8.74
CA ALA A 288 -1.24 10.13 -9.86
C ALA A 288 -0.97 11.64 -10.00
N ALA A 289 -2.01 12.47 -9.93
CA ALA A 289 -1.86 13.93 -9.99
C ALA A 289 -1.07 14.51 -8.81
N ASP A 290 -1.32 14.06 -7.57
CA ASP A 290 -0.62 14.56 -6.37
C ASP A 290 0.87 14.13 -6.33
N LEU A 291 1.25 13.11 -7.11
CA LEU A 291 2.61 12.57 -7.20
C LEU A 291 3.31 12.87 -8.54
N ASP A 292 2.67 13.64 -9.43
CA ASP A 292 3.15 13.94 -10.79
C ASP A 292 3.50 12.67 -11.61
N LEU A 293 2.62 11.67 -11.55
CA LEU A 293 2.70 10.39 -12.29
C LEU A 293 1.78 10.32 -13.51
#